data_AF-A0A7Y2AIQ4-F1
#
_entry.id   AF-A0A7Y2AIQ4-F1
#
_cell.length_a   1.000
_cell.length_b   1.000
_cell.length_c   1.000
_cell.angle_alpha   90.00
_cell.angle_beta   90.00
_cell.angle_gamma   90.00
#
_symmetry.space_group_name_H-M   'P 1'
#
loop_
_entity.id
_entity.type
_entity.pdbx_description
1 polymer ?
#
loop_
_entity_poly.entity_id
_entity_poly.type
_entity_poly.pdbx_seq_one_letter_code
_entity_poly.pdbx_strand_id
1 'polypeptide(L)'
;MSTVQLDEGLFQGDSVAGVLDSAMDAGGGLLQLTSTRVPRSFLHPVGRTKLHPEDYYRFGADRGGIDERWFDSTTEADNEGRVWHEGLSFCLFEGQNFLLRDAVSERGKDRVGESIDSQYDRCPGYSKFFDNMGFFDNMDPIPHHMHHSLDDAALVGHEGNPESYYFPPQLNIVDNNVAYT
;
A
#
# COMPACT_ATOMS: atom_id res chain seq x y z
N MET A 1 20.43 11.58 -2.73
CA MET A 1 20.34 10.12 -2.56
C MET A 1 20.11 9.85 -1.09
N SER A 2 18.86 9.69 -0.66
CA SER A 2 18.53 9.37 0.73
C SER A 2 19.09 7.99 1.08
N THR A 3 20.03 7.97 2.03
CA THR A 3 20.74 6.80 2.57
C THR A 3 19.95 6.06 3.64
N VAL A 4 18.64 6.25 3.74
CA VAL A 4 17.80 5.44 4.64
C VAL A 4 17.76 4.03 4.07
N GLN A 5 18.33 3.06 4.79
CA GLN A 5 18.17 1.65 4.44
C GLN A 5 16.69 1.32 4.59
N LEU A 6 16.07 0.71 3.56
CA LEU A 6 14.63 0.40 3.60
C LEU A 6 14.28 -0.60 4.72
N ASP A 7 15.30 -1.31 5.21
CA ASP A 7 15.21 -2.27 6.32
C ASP A 7 15.63 -1.64 7.67
N GLU A 8 15.83 -0.32 7.74
CA GLU A 8 16.21 0.36 8.98
C GLU A 8 15.10 0.22 10.04
N GLY A 9 15.47 -0.32 11.20
CA GLY A 9 14.53 -0.64 12.26
C GLY A 9 13.68 -1.89 12.00
N LEU A 10 13.91 -2.66 10.92
CA LEU A 10 13.18 -3.91 10.69
C LEU A 10 13.42 -4.87 11.86
N PHE A 11 12.33 -5.29 12.49
CA PHE A 11 12.33 -6.24 13.59
C PHE A 11 12.99 -7.56 13.15
N GLN A 12 13.95 -8.02 13.95
CA GLN A 12 14.68 -9.27 13.70
C GLN A 12 14.23 -10.29 14.75
N GLY A 13 13.42 -11.26 14.34
CA GLY A 13 12.95 -12.34 15.18
C GLY A 13 12.03 -13.28 14.42
N ASP A 14 11.84 -14.48 14.96
CA ASP A 14 11.03 -15.54 14.31
C ASP A 14 9.51 -15.28 14.41
N SER A 15 9.09 -14.40 15.32
CA SER A 15 7.68 -14.04 15.53
C SER A 15 7.56 -12.58 15.95
N VAL A 16 6.56 -11.90 15.40
CA VAL A 16 6.23 -10.50 15.73
C VAL A 16 5.26 -10.37 16.90
N ALA A 17 4.77 -11.50 17.46
CA ALA A 17 3.72 -11.51 18.48
C ALA A 17 4.05 -10.64 19.70
N GLY A 18 5.27 -10.71 20.24
CA GLY A 18 5.64 -9.94 21.43
C GLY A 18 5.71 -8.42 21.20
N VAL A 19 6.28 -7.99 20.06
CA VAL A 19 6.32 -6.56 19.71
C VAL A 19 4.94 -6.04 19.33
N LEU A 20 4.12 -6.88 18.69
CA LEU A 20 2.73 -6.58 18.36
C LEU A 20 1.89 -6.40 19.62
N ASP A 21 1.93 -7.34 20.57
CA ASP A 21 1.18 -7.25 21.83
C ASP A 21 1.58 -5.98 22.61
N SER A 22 2.87 -5.64 22.62
CA SER A 22 3.36 -4.39 23.25
C SER A 22 2.83 -3.13 22.54
N ALA A 23 2.86 -3.12 21.21
CA ALA A 23 2.35 -2.00 20.41
C ALA A 23 0.84 -1.80 20.60
N MET A 24 0.11 -2.92 20.71
CA MET A 24 -1.32 -2.96 20.95
C MET A 24 -1.69 -2.39 22.32
N ASP A 25 -1.00 -2.84 23.37
CA ASP A 25 -1.25 -2.38 24.73
C ASP A 25 -0.94 -0.88 24.87
N ALA A 26 0.19 -0.44 24.34
CA ALA A 26 0.59 0.97 24.37
C ALA A 26 -0.34 1.87 23.54
N GLY A 27 -0.82 1.38 22.40
CA GLY A 27 -1.70 2.10 21.49
C GLY A 27 -3.19 1.99 21.81
N GLY A 28 -3.59 1.24 22.84
CA GLY A 28 -5.00 0.96 23.13
C GLY A 28 -5.72 0.26 21.99
N GLY A 29 -5.02 -0.62 21.27
CA GLY A 29 -5.50 -1.36 20.10
C GLY A 29 -5.26 -0.68 18.75
N LEU A 30 -4.74 0.55 18.74
CA LEU A 30 -4.37 1.28 17.52
C LEU A 30 -2.90 1.04 17.17
N LEU A 31 -2.64 0.65 15.92
CA LEU A 31 -1.29 0.48 15.40
C LEU A 31 -0.94 1.64 14.48
N GLN A 32 0.27 2.17 14.61
CA GLN A 32 0.80 3.16 13.68
C GLN A 32 1.36 2.44 12.46
N LEU A 33 0.80 2.72 11.28
CA LEU A 33 1.31 2.17 10.02
C LEU A 33 2.28 3.12 9.34
N THR A 34 3.30 2.56 8.69
CA THR A 34 4.18 3.31 7.80
C THR A 34 3.55 3.50 6.42
N SER A 35 4.00 4.52 5.70
CA SER A 35 3.55 4.79 4.34
C SER A 35 4.06 3.71 3.40
N THR A 36 3.14 2.94 2.79
CA THR A 36 3.48 1.94 1.78
C THR A 36 3.45 2.59 0.40
N ARG A 37 4.56 2.50 -0.33
CA ARG A 37 4.74 3.21 -1.59
C ARG A 37 4.93 2.21 -2.72
N VAL A 38 4.20 2.39 -3.82
CA VAL A 38 4.30 1.52 -4.99
C VAL A 38 4.61 2.38 -6.20
N PRO A 39 5.73 2.14 -6.91
CA PRO A 39 6.04 2.84 -8.14
C PRO A 39 5.32 2.20 -9.33
N ARG A 40 4.98 3.02 -10.34
CA ARG A 40 4.47 2.56 -11.63
C ARG A 40 5.33 3.12 -12.76
N SER A 41 5.85 2.23 -13.60
CA SER A 41 6.76 2.58 -14.70
C SER A 41 6.13 3.44 -15.78
N PHE A 42 4.80 3.46 -15.87
CA PHE A 42 4.03 4.16 -16.90
C PHE A 42 3.34 5.43 -16.39
N LEU A 43 3.55 5.83 -15.12
CA LEU A 43 2.88 6.99 -14.52
C LEU A 43 3.88 7.95 -13.87
N HIS A 44 3.55 9.24 -13.96
CA HIS A 44 4.29 10.32 -13.32
C HIS A 44 3.52 10.83 -12.10
N PRO A 45 4.19 10.98 -10.94
CA PRO A 45 3.58 11.50 -9.74
C PRO A 45 3.37 13.00 -9.86
N VAL A 46 2.22 13.47 -9.39
CA VAL A 46 1.75 14.86 -9.55
C VAL A 46 1.76 15.65 -8.24
N GLY A 47 2.14 14.99 -7.14
CA GLY A 47 2.30 15.61 -5.84
C GLY A 47 1.09 15.53 -4.92
N ARG A 48 -0.05 14.97 -5.35
CA ARG A 48 -1.26 14.84 -4.51
C ARG A 48 -1.11 13.78 -3.45
N THR A 49 -0.28 12.76 -3.67
CA THR A 49 0.02 11.74 -2.65
C THR A 49 0.64 12.37 -1.41
N LYS A 50 1.18 13.60 -1.45
CA LYS A 50 1.83 14.29 -0.31
C LYS A 50 3.05 13.52 0.21
N LEU A 51 3.91 13.08 -0.70
CA LEU A 51 5.24 12.56 -0.36
C LEU A 51 6.25 13.72 -0.26
N HIS A 52 7.36 13.47 0.41
CA HIS A 52 8.51 14.38 0.33
C HIS A 52 9.00 14.44 -1.12
N PRO A 53 9.44 15.59 -1.66
CA PRO A 53 9.86 15.70 -3.07
C PRO A 53 10.93 14.70 -3.50
N GLU A 54 11.85 14.34 -2.59
CA GLU A 54 12.90 13.35 -2.87
C GLU A 54 12.40 11.89 -2.91
N ASP A 55 11.18 11.64 -2.44
CA ASP A 55 10.62 10.30 -2.34
C ASP A 55 9.86 9.87 -3.59
N TYR A 56 9.51 10.78 -4.51
CA TYR A 56 8.71 10.44 -5.69
C TYR A 56 9.37 9.41 -6.62
N TYR A 57 10.69 9.28 -6.59
CA TYR A 57 11.43 8.28 -7.37
C TYR A 57 12.34 7.44 -6.45
N ARG A 58 11.87 7.13 -5.24
CA ARG A 58 12.68 6.47 -4.20
C ARG A 58 13.23 5.10 -4.62
N PHE A 59 12.55 4.42 -5.53
CA PHE A 59 12.93 3.11 -6.09
C PHE A 59 13.81 3.21 -7.35
N GLY A 60 14.15 4.42 -7.80
CA GLY A 60 14.86 4.65 -9.06
C GLY A 60 13.92 5.08 -10.18
N ALA A 61 14.39 5.93 -11.08
CA ALA A 61 13.60 6.43 -12.21
C ALA A 61 13.21 5.32 -13.20
N ASP A 62 14.03 4.27 -13.28
CA ASP A 62 13.78 3.05 -14.06
C ASP A 62 12.58 2.24 -13.54
N ARG A 63 12.27 2.35 -12.24
CA ARG A 63 11.09 1.72 -11.63
C ARG A 63 9.82 2.55 -11.79
N GLY A 64 9.93 3.79 -12.29
CA GLY A 64 8.83 4.75 -12.37
C GLY A 64 8.65 5.57 -11.10
N GLY A 65 7.73 6.54 -11.16
CA GLY A 65 7.43 7.38 -10.01
C GLY A 65 6.38 6.75 -9.09
N ILE A 66 6.35 7.21 -7.84
CA ILE A 66 5.40 6.76 -6.82
C ILE A 66 4.08 7.53 -6.96
N ASP A 67 3.16 6.93 -7.69
CA ASP A 67 1.78 7.37 -7.91
C ASP A 67 0.80 6.72 -6.92
N GLU A 68 1.17 5.57 -6.35
CA GLU A 68 0.34 4.82 -5.41
C GLU A 68 0.89 4.83 -3.98
N ARG A 69 0.03 5.18 -3.02
CA ARG A 69 0.24 4.94 -1.59
C ARG A 69 -0.79 3.95 -1.07
N TRP A 70 -0.34 2.81 -0.58
CA TRP A 70 -1.20 1.78 -0.02
C TRP A 70 -1.31 1.96 1.49
N PHE A 71 -2.50 1.68 2.02
CA PHE A 71 -2.82 1.72 3.44
C PHE A 71 -3.41 0.38 3.84
N ASP A 72 -2.97 -0.14 4.99
CA ASP A 72 -3.43 -1.41 5.54
C ASP A 72 -3.20 -2.60 4.58
N SER A 73 -2.14 -2.54 3.77
CA SER A 73 -1.87 -3.58 2.79
C SER A 73 -1.07 -4.73 3.40
N THR A 74 -1.60 -5.93 3.20
CA THR A 74 -0.90 -7.20 3.43
C THR A 74 -0.52 -7.89 2.11
N THR A 75 -0.75 -7.22 0.98
CA THR A 75 -0.58 -7.76 -0.38
C THR A 75 0.69 -7.21 -1.02
N GLU A 76 1.46 -8.06 -1.68
CA GLU A 76 2.66 -7.65 -2.42
C GLU A 76 2.28 -6.99 -3.74
N ALA A 77 3.01 -5.95 -4.13
CA ALA A 77 2.80 -5.30 -5.42
C ALA A 77 3.25 -6.23 -6.56
N ASP A 78 2.41 -6.43 -7.57
CA ASP A 78 2.75 -7.22 -8.77
C ASP A 78 3.48 -6.36 -9.80
N ASN A 79 4.71 -5.97 -9.47
CA ASN A 79 5.58 -5.16 -10.31
C ASN A 79 6.81 -5.97 -10.74
N GLU A 80 7.22 -5.80 -11.99
CA GLU A 80 8.51 -6.32 -12.46
C GLU A 80 9.66 -5.66 -11.69
N GLY A 81 10.63 -6.47 -11.24
CA GLY A 81 11.80 -6.00 -10.51
C GLY A 81 11.52 -5.46 -9.10
N ARG A 82 10.35 -5.78 -8.52
CA ARG A 82 9.98 -5.33 -7.18
C ARG A 82 10.98 -5.72 -6.10
N VAL A 83 11.06 -4.90 -5.06
CA VAL A 83 11.72 -5.30 -3.81
C VAL A 83 10.77 -6.12 -2.93
N TRP A 84 11.31 -6.80 -1.93
CA TRP A 84 10.57 -7.77 -1.12
C TRP A 84 9.37 -7.16 -0.36
N HIS A 85 9.49 -5.89 0.05
CA HIS A 85 8.48 -5.18 0.84
C HIS A 85 7.55 -4.28 0.00
N GLU A 86 7.69 -4.29 -1.32
CA GLU A 86 6.90 -3.41 -2.19
C GLU A 86 5.41 -3.80 -2.13
N GLY A 87 4.56 -2.85 -1.77
CA GLY A 87 3.12 -3.09 -1.53
C GLY A 87 2.76 -3.54 -0.10
N LEU A 88 3.73 -3.84 0.76
CA LEU A 88 3.45 -4.26 2.14
C LEU A 88 3.49 -3.09 3.13
N SER A 89 2.47 -2.99 3.98
CA SER A 89 2.44 -2.06 5.12
C SER A 89 3.21 -2.61 6.32
N PHE A 90 3.92 -1.72 7.01
CA PHE A 90 4.58 -2.02 8.28
C PHE A 90 3.87 -1.34 9.43
N CYS A 91 3.87 -2.00 10.57
CA CYS A 91 3.61 -1.39 11.86
C CYS A 91 4.91 -0.80 12.41
N LEU A 92 4.84 0.42 12.94
CA LEU A 92 5.94 1.10 13.61
C LEU A 92 5.67 1.18 15.11
N PHE A 93 6.58 0.66 15.93
CA PHE A 93 6.52 0.76 17.38
C PHE A 93 7.91 0.95 17.96
N GLU A 94 8.12 2.04 18.71
CA GLU A 94 9.40 2.36 19.37
C GLU A 94 10.64 2.29 18.45
N GLY A 95 10.48 2.69 17.18
CA GLY A 95 11.56 2.65 16.17
C GLY A 95 11.75 1.27 15.52
N GLN A 96 10.96 0.27 15.90
CA GLN A 96 10.93 -1.04 15.27
C GLN A 96 9.81 -1.11 14.22
N ASN A 97 10.13 -1.62 13.04
CA ASN A 97 9.22 -1.88 11.95
C ASN A 97 8.97 -3.39 11.83
N PHE A 98 7.71 -3.81 11.72
CA PHE A 98 7.37 -5.21 11.42
C PHE A 98 6.19 -5.26 10.45
N LEU A 99 6.06 -6.33 9.66
CA LEU A 99 5.02 -6.41 8.63
C LEU A 99 3.63 -6.52 9.26
N LEU A 100 2.69 -5.74 8.73
CA LEU A 100 1.27 -5.89 9.06
C LEU A 100 0.76 -7.29 8.69
N ARG A 101 1.24 -7.86 7.58
CA ARG A 101 0.92 -9.23 7.17
C ARG A 101 1.22 -10.23 8.28
N ASP A 102 2.41 -10.15 8.86
CA ASP A 102 2.84 -11.07 9.92
C ASP A 102 2.05 -10.80 11.21
N ALA A 103 1.70 -9.55 11.48
CA ALA A 103 0.83 -9.20 12.60
C ALA A 103 -0.58 -9.77 12.47
N VAL A 104 -1.16 -9.75 11.26
CA VAL A 104 -2.45 -10.39 10.95
C VAL A 104 -2.32 -11.91 11.06
N SER A 105 -1.22 -12.51 10.62
CA SER A 105 -1.00 -13.96 10.77
C SER A 105 -0.92 -14.41 12.24
N GLU A 106 -0.37 -13.59 13.14
CA GLU A 106 -0.16 -13.93 14.55
C GLU A 106 -1.36 -13.61 15.44
N ARG A 107 -2.15 -12.59 15.10
CA ARG A 107 -3.27 -12.05 15.91
C ARG A 107 -4.49 -11.64 15.08
N GLY A 108 -4.77 -12.32 13.97
CA GLY A 108 -5.82 -11.93 13.03
C GLY A 108 -7.19 -11.73 13.65
N LYS A 109 -7.60 -12.61 14.57
CA LYS A 109 -8.85 -12.47 15.36
C LYS A 109 -8.95 -11.15 16.12
N ASP A 110 -7.85 -10.66 16.68
CA ASP A 110 -7.81 -9.41 17.46
C ASP A 110 -7.68 -8.18 16.56
N ARG A 111 -7.38 -8.38 15.26
CA ARG A 111 -7.14 -7.31 14.28
C ARG A 111 -8.32 -7.08 13.36
N VAL A 112 -8.73 -8.12 12.63
CA VAL A 112 -9.82 -8.03 11.65
C VAL A 112 -11.14 -8.57 12.22
N GLY A 113 -11.10 -9.18 13.41
CA GLY A 113 -12.25 -9.78 14.06
C GLY A 113 -12.41 -11.26 13.70
N GLU A 114 -12.88 -12.07 14.63
CA GLU A 114 -12.98 -13.53 14.50
C GLU A 114 -13.77 -13.98 13.26
N SER A 115 -14.83 -13.27 12.88
CA SER A 115 -15.63 -13.62 11.69
C SER A 115 -14.85 -13.43 10.39
N ILE A 116 -14.05 -12.37 10.28
CA ILE A 116 -13.26 -12.08 9.08
C ILE A 116 -12.07 -13.02 9.02
N ASP A 117 -11.37 -13.16 10.14
CA ASP A 117 -10.24 -14.07 10.31
C ASP A 117 -10.62 -15.51 9.93
N SER A 118 -11.72 -16.03 10.49
CA SER A 118 -12.20 -17.39 10.21
C SER A 118 -12.63 -17.61 8.76
N GLN A 119 -13.02 -16.55 8.04
CA GLN A 119 -13.49 -16.64 6.66
C GLN A 119 -12.36 -16.51 5.65
N TYR A 120 -11.39 -15.62 5.89
CA TYR A 120 -10.39 -15.23 4.89
C TYR A 120 -8.95 -15.57 5.29
N ASP A 121 -8.68 -15.82 6.58
CA ASP A 121 -7.34 -16.07 7.14
C ASP A 121 -6.31 -14.98 6.77
N ARG A 122 -6.80 -13.76 6.52
CA ARG A 122 -6.02 -12.58 6.13
C ARG A 122 -6.85 -11.30 6.23
N CYS A 123 -6.23 -10.15 5.99
CA CYS A 123 -6.98 -8.91 5.79
C CYS A 123 -7.60 -8.91 4.38
N PRO A 124 -8.94 -8.87 4.24
CA PRO A 124 -9.61 -9.09 2.95
C PRO A 124 -9.60 -7.85 2.03
N GLY A 125 -9.11 -6.71 2.51
CA GLY A 125 -9.08 -5.48 1.74
C GLY A 125 -8.01 -4.53 2.25
N TYR A 126 -7.72 -3.53 1.44
CA TYR A 126 -6.80 -2.45 1.76
C TYR A 126 -7.22 -1.22 0.95
N SER A 127 -6.71 -0.05 1.32
CA SER A 127 -7.04 1.20 0.62
C SER A 127 -5.82 1.74 -0.11
N LYS A 128 -6.06 2.49 -1.18
CA LYS A 128 -5.01 3.10 -1.99
C LYS A 128 -5.32 4.57 -2.21
N PHE A 129 -4.28 5.39 -2.21
CA PHE A 129 -4.34 6.75 -2.74
C PHE A 129 -3.48 6.81 -3.99
N PHE A 130 -4.15 7.06 -5.11
CA PHE A 130 -3.58 7.19 -6.44
C PHE A 130 -3.41 8.67 -6.84
N ASP A 131 -2.35 8.99 -7.55
CA ASP A 131 -2.10 10.29 -8.15
C ASP A 131 -1.42 10.13 -9.50
N ASN A 132 -2.24 10.02 -10.53
CA ASN A 132 -1.80 9.54 -11.84
C ASN A 132 -1.75 10.70 -12.84
N MET A 133 -0.64 10.78 -13.58
CA MET A 133 -0.52 11.60 -14.79
C MET A 133 0.30 10.84 -15.84
N GLY A 134 -0.12 10.92 -17.10
CA GLY A 134 0.55 10.26 -18.23
C GLY A 134 1.88 10.87 -18.65
N PHE A 135 2.44 10.33 -19.73
CA PHE A 135 3.76 10.64 -20.27
C PHE A 135 3.75 11.79 -21.28
N PHE A 136 2.67 11.95 -22.06
CA PHE A 136 2.51 13.10 -22.96
C PHE A 136 1.69 14.20 -22.29
N ASP A 137 1.91 15.46 -22.71
CA ASP A 137 1.32 16.71 -22.19
C ASP A 137 -0.22 16.77 -22.11
N ASN A 138 -0.92 15.65 -22.37
CA ASN A 138 -2.27 15.36 -21.95
C ASN A 138 -2.35 13.89 -21.52
N MET A 139 -2.46 13.67 -20.22
CA MET A 139 -3.30 12.63 -19.62
C MET A 139 -3.31 11.27 -20.33
N ASP A 140 -2.42 10.37 -19.95
CA ASP A 140 -2.64 8.97 -20.25
C ASP A 140 -3.57 8.40 -19.17
N PRO A 141 -4.82 8.04 -19.51
CA PRO A 141 -5.65 7.27 -18.60
C PRO A 141 -4.93 5.97 -18.26
N ILE A 142 -5.14 5.46 -17.05
CA ILE A 142 -4.78 4.06 -16.76
C ILE A 142 -5.39 3.20 -17.87
N PRO A 143 -4.66 2.19 -18.42
CA PRO A 143 -5.18 1.34 -19.47
C PRO A 143 -6.59 0.86 -19.15
N HIS A 144 -7.48 0.84 -20.14
CA HIS A 144 -8.81 0.31 -19.95
C HIS A 144 -8.70 -1.15 -19.50
N HIS A 145 -9.15 -1.43 -18.28
CA HIS A 145 -9.07 -2.73 -17.65
C HIS A 145 -10.40 -3.07 -16.97
N MET A 146 -10.59 -4.35 -16.71
CA MET A 146 -11.77 -4.88 -16.02
C MET A 146 -11.31 -5.81 -14.91
N HIS A 147 -11.97 -5.72 -13.76
CA HIS A 147 -11.83 -6.71 -12.71
C HIS A 147 -12.83 -7.83 -12.96
N HIS A 148 -12.38 -9.08 -12.90
CA HIS A 148 -13.25 -10.24 -13.06
C HIS A 148 -14.28 -10.32 -11.93
N SER A 149 -15.46 -10.86 -12.24
CA SER A 149 -16.42 -11.28 -11.23
C SER A 149 -15.82 -12.40 -10.36
N LEU A 150 -16.44 -12.67 -9.20
CA LEU A 150 -16.03 -13.80 -8.35
C LEU A 150 -16.07 -15.13 -9.11
N ASP A 151 -17.13 -15.35 -9.91
CA ASP A 151 -17.33 -16.59 -10.67
C ASP A 151 -16.27 -16.75 -11.77
N ASP A 152 -15.94 -15.67 -12.49
CA ASP A 152 -14.95 -15.72 -13.58
C ASP A 152 -13.52 -15.84 -13.06
N ALA A 153 -13.18 -15.15 -11.97
CA ALA A 153 -11.87 -15.25 -11.35
C ALA A 153 -11.58 -16.67 -10.82
N ALA A 154 -12.62 -17.34 -10.28
CA ALA A 154 -12.50 -18.70 -9.76
C ALA A 154 -12.11 -19.72 -10.86
N LEU A 155 -12.48 -19.48 -12.13
CA LEU A 155 -12.10 -20.35 -13.26
C LEU A 155 -10.59 -20.42 -13.50
N VAL A 156 -9.85 -19.41 -13.04
CA VAL A 156 -8.39 -19.31 -13.15
C VAL A 156 -7.69 -19.40 -11.79
N GLY A 157 -8.41 -19.78 -10.73
CA GLY A 157 -7.86 -19.94 -9.38
C GLY A 157 -7.52 -18.62 -8.69
N HIS A 158 -8.13 -17.51 -9.11
CA HIS A 158 -7.97 -16.20 -8.50
C HIS A 158 -9.27 -15.73 -7.83
N GLU A 159 -9.16 -14.72 -6.98
CA GLU A 159 -10.32 -14.05 -6.39
C GLU A 159 -10.72 -12.84 -7.23
N GLY A 160 -12.00 -12.48 -7.14
CA GLY A 160 -12.50 -11.24 -7.73
C GLY A 160 -11.89 -10.02 -7.04
N ASN A 161 -11.81 -8.91 -7.76
CA ASN A 161 -11.28 -7.65 -7.24
C ASN A 161 -12.36 -6.56 -7.27
N PRO A 162 -13.35 -6.61 -6.36
CA PRO A 162 -14.32 -5.53 -6.23
C PRO A 162 -13.62 -4.26 -5.72
N GLU A 163 -13.79 -3.15 -6.41
CA GLU A 163 -13.16 -1.87 -6.07
C GLU A 163 -14.20 -0.76 -5.99
N SER A 164 -13.97 0.22 -5.10
CA SER A 164 -14.78 1.42 -4.96
C SER A 164 -13.89 2.65 -4.94
N TYR A 165 -14.30 3.71 -5.63
CA TYR A 165 -13.54 4.95 -5.69
C TYR A 165 -14.22 6.07 -4.89
N TYR A 166 -13.40 6.82 -4.18
CA TYR A 166 -13.79 8.10 -3.57
C TYR A 166 -12.87 9.20 -4.11
N PHE A 167 -13.48 10.24 -4.69
CA PHE A 167 -12.78 11.39 -5.24
C PHE A 167 -12.93 12.58 -4.28
N PRO A 168 -11.98 12.81 -3.36
CA PRO A 168 -12.08 13.89 -2.37
C PRO A 168 -12.04 15.26 -3.07
N PRO A 169 -13.06 16.13 -2.89
CA PRO A 169 -13.12 17.45 -3.54
C PRO A 169 -11.90 18.33 -3.21
N GLN A 170 -11.33 18.17 -2.02
CA GLN A 170 -10.18 18.94 -1.54
C GLN A 170 -8.88 18.64 -2.29
N LEU A 171 -8.78 17.47 -2.95
CA LEU A 171 -7.61 17.06 -3.72
C LEU A 171 -7.87 17.09 -5.24
N ASN A 172 -9.13 17.24 -5.64
CA ASN A 172 -9.60 17.29 -7.02
C ASN A 172 -10.21 18.66 -7.34
N ILE A 173 -9.46 19.73 -7.02
CA ILE A 173 -9.93 21.12 -7.13
C ILE A 173 -9.86 21.71 -8.55
N VAL A 174 -9.18 21.01 -9.47
CA VAL A 174 -9.08 21.38 -10.88
C VAL A 174 -9.53 20.19 -11.70
N ASP A 175 -10.29 20.47 -12.76
CA ASP A 175 -10.75 19.44 -13.67
C ASP A 175 -9.58 18.98 -14.55
N ASN A 176 -9.36 17.67 -14.58
CA ASN A 176 -8.46 17.02 -15.53
C ASN A 176 -7.03 17.61 -15.62
N ASN A 177 -6.55 18.28 -14.58
CA ASN A 177 -5.27 19.02 -14.62
C ASN A 177 -4.56 19.02 -13.26
N VAL A 178 -3.34 19.54 -13.19
CA VAL A 178 -2.54 19.64 -11.97
C VAL A 178 -2.87 20.94 -11.24
N ALA A 179 -3.19 20.86 -9.95
CA ALA A 179 -3.48 22.07 -9.14
C ALA A 179 -2.22 22.80 -8.65
N TYR A 180 -1.05 22.16 -8.78
CA TYR A 180 0.21 22.57 -8.14
C TYR A 180 1.39 22.69 -9.13
N THR A 181 1.12 22.83 -10.43
CA THR A 181 2.14 23.25 -11.43
C THR A 181 2.48 24.72 -11.27
#